data_AF-A0A1H3P2A2-F1
#
_entry.id   AF-A0A1H3P2A2-F1
#
_cell.length_a   1.000
_cell.length_b   1.000
_cell.length_c   1.000
_cell.angle_alpha   90.00
_cell.angle_beta   90.00
_cell.angle_gamma   90.00
#
_symmetry.space_group_name_H-M   'P 1'
#
loop_
_entity.id
_entity.type
_entity.pdbx_description
1 polymer ?
#
loop_
_entity_poly.entity_id
_entity_poly.type
_entity_poly.pdbx_seq_one_letter_code
_entity_poly.pdbx_strand_id
1 'polypeptide(L)'
;SASAPAGTRAGPPGCSPWTCRCRCRGSTSPHDTLTRTIPLAPYRDAQVGSNPDGLAVSADGGTLYVANSGNNDVAVVDLGKDKVSGMIPVGWYPTSVVLADDKLWVTNGRGLGAGPNNGPGYPDPYSPGRAAEDQYAGSMIPGTLSVVPTPSAGELRKLSEQVVANNAFDERGKVRTPTGTGSVIPRRVGQPSPIKHVIYVVKENRTYDQVLGDLGQGNGDPSLTLFGDDSAPNTRALARQFTTLDNFYADAEISANGWNWVTAANSNSYAEQQWPANYSSRKGEYPSENADPAIGPNVDPANSHLWNKLADNDVSFRNYGFYTSLNATSPLPATTSDPVLSPATNPDYPGYNLNCPDSSGTWEPRQEGCGPGRIDT
;
A
#
# COMPACT_ATOMS: atom_id res chain seq x y z
N SER A 1 55.82 19.72 0.45
CA SER A 1 54.35 19.77 0.36
C SER A 1 53.92 18.79 -0.72
N ALA A 2 53.62 17.55 -0.35
CA ALA A 2 53.12 16.52 -1.27
C ALA A 2 51.63 16.33 -1.00
N SER A 3 50.79 16.68 -1.97
CA SER A 3 49.35 16.43 -1.97
C SER A 3 49.07 14.99 -2.36
N ALA A 4 48.39 14.25 -1.49
CA ALA A 4 47.88 12.91 -1.78
C ALA A 4 46.75 12.98 -2.83
N PRO A 5 46.62 11.98 -3.73
CA PRO A 5 45.52 11.92 -4.67
C PRO A 5 44.20 11.58 -3.96
N ALA A 6 43.14 12.31 -4.29
CA ALA A 6 41.80 12.09 -3.77
C ALA A 6 41.26 10.72 -4.20
N GLY A 7 40.89 9.88 -3.22
CA GLY A 7 40.23 8.62 -3.45
C GLY A 7 38.89 8.79 -4.17
N THR A 8 38.64 7.93 -5.16
CA THR A 8 37.38 7.81 -5.87
C THR A 8 36.30 7.26 -4.93
N ARG A 9 35.40 8.12 -4.43
CA ARG A 9 34.14 7.70 -3.81
C ARG A 9 33.08 7.45 -4.90
N ALA A 10 32.48 6.26 -4.87
CA ALA A 10 31.28 5.97 -5.64
C ALA A 10 30.12 6.88 -5.17
N GLY A 11 29.37 7.46 -6.10
CA GLY A 11 28.15 8.20 -5.79
C GLY A 11 26.98 7.25 -5.53
N PRO A 12 25.93 7.66 -4.79
CA PRO A 12 24.80 6.80 -4.48
C PRO A 12 24.09 6.37 -5.78
N PRO A 13 23.72 5.09 -5.94
CA PRO A 13 22.91 4.64 -7.06
C PRO A 13 21.46 5.15 -6.92
N GLY A 14 20.78 5.39 -8.04
CA GLY A 14 19.36 5.74 -8.04
C GLY A 14 18.51 4.51 -8.31
N CYS A 15 17.56 4.23 -7.42
CA CYS A 15 16.58 3.16 -7.59
C CYS A 15 15.32 3.69 -8.26
N SER A 16 14.70 2.86 -9.10
CA SER A 16 13.27 2.98 -9.39
C SER A 16 12.50 2.01 -8.46
N PRO A 17 11.16 2.09 -8.36
CA PRO A 17 10.38 1.17 -7.50
C PRO A 17 10.56 -0.33 -7.83
N TRP A 18 11.23 -0.64 -8.93
CA TRP A 18 11.29 -1.97 -9.55
C TRP A 18 12.70 -2.55 -9.64
N THR A 19 13.73 -1.68 -9.67
CA THR A 19 15.10 -2.07 -10.05
C THR A 19 16.16 -1.17 -9.41
N CYS A 20 17.29 -1.76 -8.99
CA CYS A 20 18.50 -1.01 -8.65
C CYS A 20 19.32 -0.74 -9.91
N ARG A 21 19.71 0.53 -10.13
CA ARG A 21 20.62 0.94 -11.20
C ARG A 21 21.95 1.40 -10.61
N CYS A 22 23.02 0.64 -10.84
CA CYS A 22 24.37 1.01 -10.39
C CYS A 22 25.02 2.04 -11.34
N ARG A 23 25.47 3.19 -10.80
CA ARG A 23 26.24 4.22 -11.52
C ARG A 23 27.73 4.12 -11.17
N CYS A 24 28.63 4.11 -12.15
CA CYS A 24 30.08 4.22 -11.94
C CYS A 24 30.59 5.63 -12.26
N ARG A 25 31.50 6.18 -11.45
CA ARG A 25 32.14 7.49 -11.69
C ARG A 25 33.56 7.28 -12.24
N GLY A 26 33.78 7.65 -13.50
CA GLY A 26 35.10 7.74 -14.11
C GLY A 26 35.04 8.17 -15.60
N SER A 27 35.56 9.36 -15.89
CA SER A 27 35.96 9.89 -17.21
C SER A 27 34.88 10.21 -18.27
N THR A 28 34.62 11.52 -18.44
CA THR A 28 34.29 12.24 -19.70
C THR A 28 33.47 11.53 -20.81
N SER A 29 32.37 10.86 -20.48
CA SER A 29 31.40 10.31 -21.45
C SER A 29 30.00 10.28 -20.83
N PRO A 30 28.93 10.36 -21.63
CA PRO A 30 27.64 10.90 -21.23
C PRO A 30 27.08 10.14 -20.02
N HIS A 31 26.91 10.85 -18.91
CA HIS A 31 26.71 10.28 -17.59
C HIS A 31 25.27 9.79 -17.35
N ASP A 32 24.72 8.93 -18.21
CA ASP A 32 23.42 8.27 -17.99
C ASP A 32 23.31 6.89 -18.68
N THR A 33 24.40 6.13 -18.71
CA THR A 33 24.34 4.76 -19.26
C THR A 33 23.92 3.76 -18.18
N LEU A 34 22.75 3.15 -18.35
CA LEU A 34 22.34 1.97 -17.59
C LEU A 34 23.31 0.82 -17.89
N THR A 35 24.10 0.40 -16.88
CA THR A 35 25.08 -0.69 -17.05
C THR A 35 24.52 -2.05 -16.68
N ARG A 36 23.69 -2.11 -15.63
CA ARG A 36 23.12 -3.34 -15.07
C ARG A 36 21.74 -3.08 -14.50
N THR A 37 20.89 -4.09 -14.59
CA THR A 37 19.59 -4.15 -13.91
C THR A 37 19.56 -5.44 -13.11
N ILE A 38 19.47 -5.33 -11.79
CA ILE A 38 19.47 -6.48 -10.88
C ILE A 38 18.04 -6.66 -10.34
N PRO A 39 17.37 -7.79 -10.60
CA PRO A 39 16.04 -8.05 -10.06
C PRO A 39 16.11 -8.33 -8.56
N LEU A 40 15.21 -7.69 -7.81
CA LEU A 40 15.08 -7.85 -6.35
C LEU A 40 13.85 -8.69 -5.96
N ALA A 41 13.17 -9.26 -6.95
CA ALA A 41 12.04 -10.14 -6.75
C ALA A 41 12.40 -11.24 -5.74
N PRO A 42 11.69 -11.34 -4.61
CA PRO A 42 12.05 -12.29 -3.54
C PRO A 42 11.82 -13.75 -3.94
N TYR A 43 11.06 -13.98 -5.00
CA TYR A 43 10.83 -15.27 -5.62
C TYR A 43 10.52 -15.09 -7.11
N ARG A 44 10.54 -16.21 -7.86
CA ARG A 44 10.25 -16.19 -9.30
C ARG A 44 8.81 -15.72 -9.56
N ASP A 45 8.64 -14.86 -10.56
CA ASP A 45 7.34 -14.30 -10.97
C ASP A 45 6.65 -13.50 -9.85
N ALA A 46 7.44 -12.97 -8.90
CA ALA A 46 6.92 -12.06 -7.89
C ALA A 46 6.22 -10.88 -8.53
N GLN A 47 5.03 -10.58 -8.02
CA GLN A 47 4.42 -9.30 -8.29
C GLN A 47 5.30 -8.20 -7.71
N VAL A 48 5.08 -7.03 -8.27
CA VAL A 48 5.60 -5.77 -7.78
C VAL A 48 5.35 -5.63 -6.29
N GLY A 49 6.32 -5.04 -5.58
CA GLY A 49 6.11 -4.62 -4.19
C GLY A 49 7.41 -4.48 -3.40
N SER A 50 8.56 -4.89 -3.92
CA SER A 50 9.81 -4.85 -3.13
C SER A 50 10.32 -3.44 -2.81
N ASN A 51 9.98 -2.44 -3.65
CA ASN A 51 10.19 -1.01 -3.39
C ASN A 51 11.59 -0.68 -2.80
N PRO A 52 12.67 -0.74 -3.60
CA PRO A 52 14.02 -0.44 -3.13
C PRO A 52 14.22 1.06 -2.91
N ASP A 53 14.36 1.48 -1.65
CA ASP A 53 14.38 2.90 -1.26
C ASP A 53 15.80 3.39 -0.87
N GLY A 54 16.66 2.50 -0.35
CA GLY A 54 17.99 2.86 0.14
C GLY A 54 19.07 1.86 -0.23
N LEU A 55 20.32 2.33 -0.40
CA LEU A 55 21.44 1.50 -0.86
C LEU A 55 22.74 1.78 -0.09
N ALA A 56 23.50 0.72 0.18
CA ALA A 56 24.88 0.79 0.66
C ALA A 56 25.75 -0.25 -0.04
N VAL A 57 27.02 0.08 -0.30
CA VAL A 57 27.99 -0.84 -0.92
C VAL A 57 29.06 -1.19 0.10
N SER A 58 29.49 -2.46 0.14
CA SER A 58 30.61 -2.89 0.97
C SER A 58 31.92 -2.21 0.58
N ALA A 59 32.86 -2.11 1.53
CA ALA A 59 34.14 -1.43 1.30
C ALA A 59 34.96 -2.04 0.14
N ASP A 60 34.84 -3.35 -0.09
CA ASP A 60 35.49 -4.07 -1.19
C ASP A 60 34.74 -3.94 -2.54
N GLY A 61 33.56 -3.32 -2.56
CA GLY A 61 32.73 -3.17 -3.74
C GLY A 61 32.06 -4.46 -4.23
N GLY A 62 32.16 -5.56 -3.49
CA GLY A 62 31.63 -6.87 -3.89
C GLY A 62 30.16 -7.11 -3.52
N THR A 63 29.65 -6.38 -2.51
CA THR A 63 28.31 -6.57 -1.97
C THR A 63 27.52 -5.25 -2.01
N LEU A 64 26.29 -5.30 -2.50
CA LEU A 64 25.32 -4.23 -2.42
C LEU A 64 24.21 -4.61 -1.43
N TYR A 65 23.95 -3.75 -0.46
CA TYR A 65 22.83 -3.83 0.46
C TYR A 65 21.70 -2.94 -0.03
N VAL A 66 20.50 -3.48 -0.12
CA VAL A 66 19.32 -2.78 -0.64
C VAL A 66 18.20 -2.82 0.39
N ALA A 67 17.79 -1.67 0.91
CA ALA A 67 16.61 -1.53 1.75
C ALA A 67 15.35 -1.68 0.88
N ASN A 68 14.66 -2.81 1.01
CA ASN A 68 13.41 -3.13 0.31
C ASN A 68 12.22 -2.79 1.20
N SER A 69 11.62 -1.61 0.99
CA SER A 69 10.62 -1.07 1.90
C SER A 69 9.36 -1.94 1.98
N GLY A 70 8.89 -2.48 0.85
CA GLY A 70 7.68 -3.28 0.83
C GLY A 70 7.86 -4.76 1.22
N ASN A 71 9.10 -5.26 1.29
CA ASN A 71 9.38 -6.61 1.82
C ASN A 71 9.80 -6.60 3.31
N ASN A 72 10.04 -5.42 3.89
CA ASN A 72 10.60 -5.26 5.25
C ASN A 72 11.96 -5.96 5.43
N ASP A 73 12.82 -5.90 4.41
CA ASP A 73 14.12 -6.54 4.40
C ASP A 73 15.24 -5.63 3.87
N VAL A 74 16.48 -6.04 4.15
CA VAL A 74 17.65 -5.63 3.36
C VAL A 74 18.12 -6.79 2.50
N ALA A 75 18.00 -6.66 1.18
CA ALA A 75 18.57 -7.62 0.24
C ALA A 75 20.09 -7.45 0.16
N VAL A 76 20.79 -8.59 0.22
CA VAL A 76 22.25 -8.68 0.09
C VAL A 76 22.56 -9.19 -1.32
N VAL A 77 23.09 -8.33 -2.17
CA VAL A 77 23.36 -8.59 -3.58
C VAL A 77 24.85 -8.80 -3.80
N ASP A 78 25.22 -9.92 -4.44
CA ASP A 78 26.57 -10.18 -4.93
C ASP A 78 26.75 -9.48 -6.27
N LEU A 79 27.57 -8.42 -6.29
CA LEU A 79 27.83 -7.59 -7.47
C LEU A 79 28.77 -8.25 -8.49
N GLY A 80 29.43 -9.35 -8.14
CA GLY A 80 30.19 -10.16 -9.09
C GLY A 80 29.31 -11.14 -9.88
N LYS A 81 28.14 -11.48 -9.33
CA LYS A 81 27.17 -12.41 -9.93
C LYS A 81 25.86 -11.75 -10.34
N ASP A 82 25.69 -10.46 -10.04
CA ASP A 82 24.47 -9.69 -10.27
C ASP A 82 23.21 -10.38 -9.73
N LYS A 83 23.29 -10.92 -8.51
CA LYS A 83 22.19 -11.69 -7.90
C LYS A 83 22.04 -11.44 -6.41
N VAL A 84 20.79 -11.52 -5.95
CA VAL A 84 20.47 -11.57 -4.51
C VAL A 84 21.04 -12.87 -3.93
N SER A 85 21.86 -12.75 -2.89
CA SER A 85 22.48 -13.85 -2.14
C SER A 85 21.73 -14.19 -0.86
N GLY A 86 20.91 -13.27 -0.35
CA GLY A 86 20.04 -13.47 0.80
C GLY A 86 19.36 -12.17 1.22
N MET A 87 18.56 -12.24 2.27
CA MET A 87 17.79 -11.14 2.83
C MET A 87 17.97 -11.07 4.34
N ILE A 88 17.92 -9.87 4.90
CA ILE A 88 18.05 -9.58 6.33
C ILE A 88 16.74 -8.92 6.79
N PRO A 89 15.99 -9.49 7.75
CA PRO A 89 14.75 -8.88 8.24
C PRO A 89 15.06 -7.60 9.01
N VAL A 90 14.26 -6.56 8.79
CA VAL A 90 14.33 -5.27 9.49
C VAL A 90 12.93 -4.80 9.88
N GLY A 91 12.80 -3.58 10.43
CA GLY A 91 11.52 -3.03 10.82
C GLY A 91 10.68 -2.63 9.60
N TRP A 92 9.45 -2.16 9.84
CA TRP A 92 8.53 -1.84 8.74
C TRP A 92 9.02 -0.65 7.91
N TYR A 93 9.06 -0.85 6.59
CA TYR A 93 9.34 0.16 5.58
C TYR A 93 10.76 0.75 5.71
N PRO A 94 11.82 -0.06 5.53
CA PRO A 94 13.19 0.44 5.53
C PRO A 94 13.42 1.46 4.41
N THR A 95 13.89 2.66 4.78
CA THR A 95 14.05 3.81 3.87
C THR A 95 15.51 4.11 3.53
N SER A 96 16.45 3.71 4.39
CA SER A 96 17.88 3.93 4.18
C SER A 96 18.68 2.85 4.87
N VAL A 97 19.85 2.54 4.31
CA VAL A 97 20.83 1.61 4.88
C VAL A 97 22.23 2.20 4.76
N VAL A 98 23.03 2.08 5.81
CA VAL A 98 24.44 2.43 5.81
C VAL A 98 25.25 1.30 6.44
N LEU A 99 26.38 0.95 5.82
CA LEU A 99 27.36 0.03 6.39
C LEU A 99 28.43 0.83 7.15
N ALA A 100 28.55 0.61 8.46
CA ALA A 100 29.57 1.21 9.32
C ALA A 100 29.94 0.26 10.47
N ASP A 101 31.23 0.12 10.74
CA ASP A 101 31.77 -0.72 11.83
C ASP A 101 31.25 -2.18 11.78
N ASP A 102 31.28 -2.79 10.60
CA ASP A 102 30.76 -4.15 10.31
C ASP A 102 29.29 -4.35 10.73
N LYS A 103 28.51 -3.26 10.70
CA LYS A 103 27.08 -3.25 10.98
C LYS A 103 26.32 -2.49 9.91
N LEU A 104 25.13 -2.98 9.61
CA LEU A 104 24.11 -2.29 8.86
C LEU A 104 23.26 -1.46 9.82
N TRP A 105 23.15 -0.17 9.52
CA TRP A 105 22.28 0.78 10.20
C TRP A 105 21.14 1.09 9.25
N VAL A 106 19.92 0.70 9.63
CA VAL A 106 18.75 0.77 8.74
C VAL A 106 17.66 1.59 9.40
N THR A 107 17.26 2.69 8.76
CA THR A 107 16.11 3.49 9.22
C THR A 107 14.83 2.88 8.67
N ASN A 108 13.87 2.59 9.55
CA ASN A 108 12.57 2.05 9.19
C ASN A 108 11.53 3.16 9.37
N GLY A 109 10.95 3.63 8.26
CA GLY A 109 10.09 4.81 8.23
C GLY A 109 8.77 4.63 8.97
N ARG A 110 8.28 3.38 9.06
CA ARG A 110 7.00 3.07 9.70
C ARG A 110 7.12 2.38 11.05
N GLY A 111 8.32 1.93 11.41
CA GLY A 111 8.60 1.35 12.71
C GLY A 111 7.68 0.18 13.06
N LEU A 112 6.79 0.39 14.03
CA LEU A 112 5.78 -0.58 14.49
C LEU A 112 4.35 -0.23 14.05
N GLY A 113 4.21 0.77 13.16
CA GLY A 113 2.93 1.33 12.74
C GLY A 113 2.36 2.35 13.72
N ALA A 114 1.17 2.85 13.40
CA ALA A 114 0.46 3.84 14.22
C ALA A 114 -0.07 3.28 15.54
N GLY A 115 -0.39 1.97 15.58
CA GLY A 115 -1.13 1.37 16.68
C GLY A 115 -2.55 1.92 16.82
N PRO A 116 -3.30 1.49 17.86
CA PRO A 116 -4.64 2.01 18.12
C PRO A 116 -4.59 3.45 18.64
N ASN A 117 -5.57 4.26 18.21
CA ASN A 117 -5.75 5.62 18.71
C ASN A 117 -6.69 5.62 19.94
N ASN A 118 -6.23 5.06 21.08
CA ASN A 118 -7.06 4.84 22.28
C ASN A 118 -6.50 5.50 23.56
N GLY A 119 -5.55 6.43 23.43
CA GLY A 119 -5.00 7.21 24.54
C GLY A 119 -5.91 8.36 25.01
N PRO A 120 -5.48 9.17 26.00
CA PRO A 120 -6.25 10.35 26.44
C PRO A 120 -6.65 11.26 25.27
N GLY A 121 -7.95 11.60 25.20
CA GLY A 121 -8.52 12.42 24.13
C GLY A 121 -8.76 11.69 22.81
N TYR A 122 -8.71 10.35 22.78
CA TYR A 122 -8.94 9.50 21.61
C TYR A 122 -10.14 9.95 20.76
N PRO A 123 -10.22 9.53 19.47
CA PRO A 123 -11.34 9.88 18.61
C PRO A 123 -12.68 9.49 19.24
N ASP A 124 -13.45 10.49 19.62
CA ASP A 124 -14.80 10.35 20.16
C ASP A 124 -15.78 10.92 19.14
N PRO A 125 -16.60 10.08 18.46
CA PRO A 125 -17.56 10.56 17.49
C PRO A 125 -18.64 11.46 18.10
N TYR A 126 -18.80 11.49 19.42
CA TYR A 126 -19.76 12.31 20.14
C TYR A 126 -19.15 13.57 20.76
N SER A 127 -17.82 13.73 20.72
CA SER A 127 -17.11 14.91 21.21
C SER A 127 -16.33 15.57 20.07
N PRO A 128 -16.84 16.67 19.46
CA PRO A 128 -16.27 17.28 18.26
C PRO A 128 -14.98 18.09 18.52
N GLY A 129 -14.28 17.81 19.63
CA GLY A 129 -12.99 18.43 19.93
C GLY A 129 -11.98 18.13 18.82
N ARG A 130 -11.09 19.09 18.55
CA ARG A 130 -9.98 18.83 17.64
C ARG A 130 -9.11 17.73 18.26
N ALA A 131 -8.93 16.63 17.52
CA ALA A 131 -7.98 15.59 17.88
C ALA A 131 -6.60 16.23 18.15
N ALA A 132 -5.92 15.76 19.18
CA ALA A 132 -4.59 16.24 19.53
C ALA A 132 -3.58 15.89 18.41
N GLU A 133 -2.47 16.62 18.32
CA GLU A 133 -1.50 16.43 17.23
C GLU A 133 -0.91 15.01 17.22
N ASP A 134 -0.76 14.40 18.39
CA ASP A 134 -0.30 13.01 18.59
C ASP A 134 -1.34 11.96 18.19
N GLN A 135 -2.55 12.37 17.81
CA GLN A 135 -3.63 11.52 17.30
C GLN A 135 -3.82 11.65 15.78
N TYR A 136 -3.08 12.57 15.15
CA TYR A 136 -3.05 12.65 13.71
C TYR A 136 -2.31 11.44 13.15
N ALA A 137 -2.91 10.76 12.16
CA ALA A 137 -2.37 9.50 11.63
C ALA A 137 -0.89 9.60 11.22
N GLY A 138 -0.46 10.72 10.63
CA GLY A 138 0.93 10.93 10.25
C GLY A 138 1.91 11.15 11.42
N SER A 139 1.40 11.58 12.57
CA SER A 139 2.19 11.79 13.80
C SER A 139 2.26 10.53 14.66
N MET A 140 1.33 9.59 14.45
CA MET A 140 1.25 8.33 15.19
C MET A 140 2.26 7.27 14.74
N ILE A 141 2.98 7.48 13.63
CA ILE A 141 3.86 6.47 13.01
C ILE A 141 5.33 6.80 13.34
N PRO A 142 5.86 6.39 14.50
CA PRO A 142 7.27 6.60 14.82
C PRO A 142 8.14 5.63 14.02
N GLY A 143 9.23 6.15 13.45
CA GLY A 143 10.25 5.33 12.83
C GLY A 143 11.08 4.56 13.87
N THR A 144 11.78 3.52 13.42
CA THR A 144 12.76 2.78 14.24
C THR A 144 14.12 2.70 13.54
N LEU A 145 15.16 2.32 14.29
CA LEU A 145 16.51 2.09 13.77
C LEU A 145 16.91 0.64 14.04
N SER A 146 17.07 -0.15 12.97
CA SER A 146 17.65 -1.48 13.08
C SER A 146 19.18 -1.38 13.00
N VAL A 147 19.86 -2.05 13.91
CA VAL A 147 21.33 -2.19 13.90
C VAL A 147 21.67 -3.66 13.83
N VAL A 148 22.16 -4.11 12.66
CA VAL A 148 22.35 -5.52 12.36
C VAL A 148 23.83 -5.78 12.04
N PRO A 149 24.52 -6.68 12.75
CA PRO A 149 25.87 -7.11 12.35
C PRO A 149 25.87 -7.66 10.92
N THR A 150 26.92 -7.41 10.15
CA THR A 150 27.05 -8.02 8.82
C THR A 150 27.10 -9.55 8.96
N PRO A 151 26.12 -10.29 8.41
CA PRO A 151 26.00 -11.71 8.67
C PRO A 151 27.04 -12.51 7.89
N SER A 152 27.53 -13.60 8.48
CA SER A 152 28.19 -14.67 7.73
C SER A 152 27.22 -15.34 6.74
N ALA A 153 27.74 -16.08 5.77
CA ALA A 153 26.90 -16.81 4.82
C ALA A 153 25.91 -17.79 5.48
N GLY A 154 26.29 -18.38 6.62
CA GLY A 154 25.42 -19.28 7.39
C GLY A 154 24.28 -18.54 8.08
N GLU A 155 24.56 -17.36 8.65
CA GLU A 155 23.56 -16.50 9.29
C GLU A 155 22.61 -15.88 8.27
N LEU A 156 23.15 -15.40 7.13
CA LEU A 156 22.36 -14.80 6.06
C LEU A 156 21.29 -15.76 5.54
N ARG A 157 21.59 -17.06 5.45
CA ARG A 157 20.60 -18.09 5.07
C ARG A 157 19.47 -18.19 6.09
N LYS A 158 19.75 -18.22 7.39
CA LYS A 158 18.73 -18.25 8.45
C LYS A 158 17.87 -16.99 8.45
N LEU A 159 18.50 -15.83 8.27
CA LEU A 159 17.80 -14.55 8.15
C LEU A 159 16.89 -14.52 6.91
N SER A 160 17.35 -15.10 5.80
CA SER A 160 16.55 -15.22 4.58
C SER A 160 15.32 -16.12 4.79
N GLU A 161 15.48 -17.23 5.50
CA GLU A 161 14.36 -18.11 5.89
C GLU A 161 13.33 -17.36 6.75
N GLN A 162 13.80 -16.50 7.67
CA GLN A 162 12.93 -15.64 8.48
C GLN A 162 12.17 -14.63 7.60
N VAL A 163 12.83 -13.99 6.63
CA VAL A 163 12.17 -13.04 5.71
C VAL A 163 11.09 -13.74 4.89
N VAL A 164 11.36 -14.95 4.40
CA VAL A 164 10.37 -15.76 3.67
C VAL A 164 9.17 -16.08 4.55
N ALA A 165 9.40 -16.48 5.81
CA ALA A 165 8.34 -16.80 6.76
C ALA A 165 7.50 -15.56 7.13
N ASN A 166 8.14 -14.43 7.43
CA ASN A 166 7.46 -13.18 7.79
C ASN A 166 6.53 -12.67 6.70
N ASN A 167 6.91 -12.86 5.43
CA ASN A 167 6.16 -12.36 4.28
C ASN A 167 5.33 -13.43 3.57
N ALA A 168 5.30 -14.67 4.09
CA ALA A 168 4.63 -15.81 3.48
C ALA A 168 5.01 -16.02 1.99
N PHE A 169 6.26 -15.73 1.61
CA PHE A 169 6.71 -15.79 0.21
C PHE A 169 6.65 -17.20 -0.39
N ASP A 170 6.67 -18.24 0.44
CA ASP A 170 6.56 -19.64 0.03
C ASP A 170 5.12 -20.19 0.07
N GLU A 171 4.13 -19.40 0.51
CA GLU A 171 2.75 -19.85 0.68
C GLU A 171 1.88 -19.69 -0.59
N ARG A 172 2.32 -18.92 -1.59
CA ARG A 172 1.53 -18.67 -2.81
C ARG A 172 1.15 -19.94 -3.57
N GLY A 173 1.99 -20.97 -3.52
CA GLY A 173 1.69 -22.31 -4.08
C GLY A 173 0.88 -23.24 -3.16
N LYS A 174 0.74 -22.85 -1.89
CA LYS A 174 0.10 -23.62 -0.81
C LYS A 174 -1.36 -23.21 -0.54
N VAL A 175 -1.87 -22.13 -1.15
CA VAL A 175 -3.31 -21.79 -1.11
C VAL A 175 -4.11 -22.90 -1.79
N ARG A 176 -4.42 -23.93 -1.01
CA ARG A 176 -5.27 -25.06 -1.35
C ARG A 176 -6.16 -25.26 -0.13
N THR A 177 -7.38 -24.75 -0.20
CA THR A 177 -8.44 -25.14 0.73
C THR A 177 -8.62 -26.67 0.74
N PRO A 178 -9.18 -27.25 1.83
CA PRO A 178 -9.30 -28.68 2.01
C PRO A 178 -10.00 -29.38 0.85
N THR A 179 -9.71 -30.67 0.70
CA THR A 179 -10.07 -31.60 -0.38
C THR A 179 -11.57 -31.86 -0.60
N GLY A 180 -12.47 -31.01 -0.10
CA GLY A 180 -13.91 -31.18 -0.25
C GLY A 180 -14.40 -30.97 -1.70
N THR A 181 -15.32 -31.84 -2.14
CA THR A 181 -16.21 -31.60 -3.28
C THR A 181 -17.23 -30.52 -2.89
N GLY A 182 -17.38 -29.47 -3.70
CA GLY A 182 -18.38 -28.40 -3.47
C GLY A 182 -17.85 -27.02 -3.07
N SER A 183 -16.55 -26.76 -3.15
CA SER A 183 -16.00 -25.41 -2.90
C SER A 183 -16.49 -24.41 -3.94
N VAL A 184 -17.07 -23.29 -3.49
CA VAL A 184 -17.43 -22.13 -4.35
C VAL A 184 -16.23 -21.25 -4.70
N ILE A 185 -15.13 -21.40 -3.97
CA ILE A 185 -13.86 -20.71 -4.26
C ILE A 185 -12.99 -21.64 -5.11
N PRO A 186 -12.54 -21.19 -6.31
CA PRO A 186 -11.66 -22.00 -7.15
C PRO A 186 -10.34 -22.33 -6.45
N ARG A 187 -9.81 -23.54 -6.68
CA ARG A 187 -8.58 -24.01 -6.00
C ARG A 187 -7.31 -23.42 -6.59
N ARG A 188 -7.38 -22.91 -7.82
CA ARG A 188 -6.28 -22.27 -8.52
C ARG A 188 -6.82 -21.07 -9.27
N VAL A 189 -6.01 -20.02 -9.35
CA VAL A 189 -6.28 -18.88 -10.23
C VAL A 189 -6.54 -19.39 -11.64
N GLY A 190 -7.58 -18.85 -12.29
CA GLY A 190 -8.02 -19.24 -13.64
C GLY A 190 -8.98 -20.43 -13.70
N GLN A 191 -9.27 -21.11 -12.59
CA GLN A 191 -10.32 -22.15 -12.58
C GLN A 191 -11.73 -21.53 -12.58
N PRO A 192 -12.72 -22.22 -13.17
CA PRO A 192 -14.11 -21.77 -13.14
C PRO A 192 -14.63 -21.59 -11.71
N SER A 193 -15.35 -20.50 -11.47
CA SER A 193 -16.04 -20.21 -10.22
C SER A 193 -17.57 -20.25 -10.43
N PRO A 194 -18.36 -20.80 -9.49
CA PRO A 194 -19.80 -20.59 -9.49
C PRO A 194 -20.18 -19.14 -9.17
N ILE A 195 -19.27 -18.32 -8.62
CA ILE A 195 -19.50 -16.89 -8.37
C ILE A 195 -19.73 -16.17 -9.70
N LYS A 196 -20.88 -15.50 -9.83
CA LYS A 196 -21.27 -14.74 -11.03
C LYS A 196 -21.12 -13.24 -10.87
N HIS A 197 -21.24 -12.75 -9.65
CA HIS A 197 -21.18 -11.33 -9.33
C HIS A 197 -20.31 -11.12 -8.10
N VAL A 198 -19.52 -10.05 -8.14
CA VAL A 198 -18.74 -9.55 -7.01
C VAL A 198 -19.18 -8.10 -6.82
N ILE A 199 -19.63 -7.78 -5.60
CA ILE A 199 -19.92 -6.40 -5.21
C ILE A 199 -18.73 -5.95 -4.39
N TYR A 200 -17.95 -5.01 -4.92
CA TYR A 200 -16.80 -4.43 -4.24
C TYR A 200 -17.19 -3.08 -3.65
N VAL A 201 -17.21 -2.99 -2.33
CA VAL A 201 -17.55 -1.78 -1.60
C VAL A 201 -16.30 -1.31 -0.87
N VAL A 202 -15.82 -0.12 -1.21
CA VAL A 202 -14.74 0.53 -0.47
C VAL A 202 -15.36 1.53 0.49
N LYS A 203 -14.98 1.42 1.76
CA LYS A 203 -15.40 2.33 2.82
C LYS A 203 -14.16 2.87 3.53
N GLU A 204 -14.21 4.15 3.79
CA GLU A 204 -13.17 4.97 4.39
C GLU A 204 -13.87 5.95 5.37
N ASN A 205 -13.30 6.54 6.43
CA ASN A 205 -11.93 6.63 6.95
C ASN A 205 -11.86 5.99 8.36
N ARG A 206 -12.35 4.75 8.52
CA ARG A 206 -12.40 4.05 9.81
C ARG A 206 -11.77 2.67 9.71
N THR A 207 -11.05 2.28 10.76
CA THR A 207 -10.42 0.96 10.86
C THR A 207 -11.47 -0.11 11.12
N TYR A 208 -11.07 -1.39 10.95
CA TYR A 208 -11.92 -2.54 11.22
C TYR A 208 -12.52 -2.49 12.63
N ASP A 209 -11.69 -2.34 13.67
CA ASP A 209 -12.18 -2.38 15.05
C ASP A 209 -13.09 -1.20 15.41
N GLN A 210 -12.89 -0.03 14.79
CA GLN A 210 -13.76 1.13 15.03
C GLN A 210 -15.21 0.89 14.60
N VAL A 211 -15.45 -0.01 13.63
CA VAL A 211 -16.78 -0.28 13.06
C VAL A 211 -17.31 -1.66 13.40
N LEU A 212 -16.42 -2.66 13.50
CA LEU A 212 -16.75 -4.09 13.63
C LEU A 212 -16.09 -4.75 14.85
N GLY A 213 -15.39 -4.00 15.72
CA GLY A 213 -14.67 -4.58 16.86
C GLY A 213 -15.57 -5.37 17.82
N ASP A 214 -16.81 -4.91 18.02
CA ASP A 214 -17.84 -5.55 18.85
C ASP A 214 -18.80 -6.46 18.06
N LEU A 215 -18.48 -6.82 16.81
CA LEU A 215 -19.36 -7.63 15.94
C LEU A 215 -19.67 -9.03 16.53
N GLY A 216 -18.79 -9.52 17.41
CA GLY A 216 -18.86 -10.88 17.96
C GLY A 216 -18.44 -11.96 16.95
N GLN A 217 -17.85 -11.57 15.83
CA GLN A 217 -17.29 -12.42 14.80
C GLN A 217 -15.91 -11.90 14.41
N GLY A 218 -15.02 -12.80 13.99
CA GLY A 218 -13.66 -12.42 13.63
C GLY A 218 -12.78 -12.09 14.84
N ASN A 219 -11.69 -11.37 14.59
CA ASN A 219 -10.66 -10.93 15.52
C ASN A 219 -10.81 -9.45 15.88
N GLY A 220 -12.04 -9.02 16.20
CA GLY A 220 -12.33 -7.65 16.60
C GLY A 220 -12.03 -7.38 18.07
N ASP A 221 -11.61 -6.14 18.36
CA ASP A 221 -11.50 -5.61 19.72
C ASP A 221 -12.68 -4.68 20.06
N PRO A 222 -13.64 -5.13 20.89
CA PRO A 222 -14.79 -4.31 21.28
C PRO A 222 -14.40 -3.01 22.01
N SER A 223 -13.22 -2.95 22.64
CA SER A 223 -12.77 -1.75 23.37
C SER A 223 -12.39 -0.59 22.45
N LEU A 224 -12.20 -0.87 21.16
CA LEU A 224 -11.87 0.13 20.14
C LEU A 224 -13.08 0.53 19.29
N THR A 225 -14.27 -0.04 19.55
CA THR A 225 -15.47 0.23 18.75
C THR A 225 -16.00 1.63 19.01
N LEU A 226 -16.16 2.40 17.93
CA LEU A 226 -16.74 3.74 17.96
C LEU A 226 -18.12 3.80 17.29
N PHE A 227 -18.42 2.88 16.37
CA PHE A 227 -19.64 2.90 15.56
C PHE A 227 -20.42 1.58 15.68
N GLY A 228 -21.50 1.60 16.46
CA GLY A 228 -22.41 0.47 16.67
C GLY A 228 -23.50 0.35 15.59
N ASP A 229 -24.55 -0.41 15.92
CA ASP A 229 -25.70 -0.63 15.01
C ASP A 229 -26.48 0.65 14.71
N ASP A 230 -26.40 1.63 15.59
CA ASP A 230 -27.03 2.95 15.46
C ASP A 230 -26.38 3.82 14.37
N SER A 231 -25.10 3.61 14.10
CA SER A 231 -24.27 4.50 13.27
C SER A 231 -23.63 3.81 12.07
N ALA A 232 -23.55 2.48 12.05
CA ALA A 232 -23.09 1.69 10.91
C ALA A 232 -24.04 0.51 10.53
N PRO A 233 -25.38 0.71 10.47
CA PRO A 233 -26.35 -0.39 10.35
C PRO A 233 -26.14 -1.26 9.10
N ASN A 234 -25.91 -0.65 7.93
CA ASN A 234 -25.74 -1.39 6.68
C ASN A 234 -24.45 -2.21 6.65
N THR A 235 -23.33 -1.63 7.10
CA THR A 235 -22.04 -2.34 7.16
C THR A 235 -22.13 -3.55 8.09
N ARG A 236 -22.76 -3.37 9.25
CA ARG A 236 -22.91 -4.44 10.25
C ARG A 236 -23.91 -5.51 9.82
N ALA A 237 -24.99 -5.13 9.13
CA ALA A 237 -25.93 -6.08 8.53
C ALA A 237 -25.23 -6.99 7.50
N LEU A 238 -24.43 -6.41 6.60
CA LEU A 238 -23.62 -7.18 5.64
C LEU A 238 -22.64 -8.12 6.34
N ALA A 239 -21.91 -7.63 7.35
CA ALA A 239 -20.93 -8.41 8.09
C ALA A 239 -21.56 -9.59 8.87
N ARG A 240 -22.78 -9.43 9.38
CA ARG A 240 -23.52 -10.52 10.05
C ARG A 240 -24.12 -11.53 9.08
N GLN A 241 -24.54 -11.07 7.89
CA GLN A 241 -25.19 -11.91 6.89
C GLN A 241 -24.20 -12.80 6.14
N PHE A 242 -22.99 -12.28 5.87
CA PHE A 242 -21.97 -12.97 5.09
C PHE A 242 -20.80 -13.43 5.97
N THR A 243 -19.92 -14.25 5.42
CA THR A 243 -18.69 -14.66 6.12
C THR A 243 -17.80 -13.45 6.34
N THR A 244 -17.50 -13.15 7.59
CA THR A 244 -16.49 -12.16 7.95
C THR A 244 -15.10 -12.77 7.78
N LEU A 245 -14.29 -12.14 6.94
CA LEU A 245 -12.86 -12.39 6.81
C LEU A 245 -12.12 -11.15 7.32
N ASP A 246 -11.11 -11.34 8.15
CA ASP A 246 -10.33 -10.28 8.80
C ASP A 246 -8.82 -10.58 8.75
N ASN A 247 -8.03 -9.77 9.46
CA ASN A 247 -6.57 -9.88 9.52
C ASN A 247 -5.91 -9.78 8.13
N PHE A 248 -6.47 -8.95 7.25
CA PHE A 248 -5.80 -8.54 6.02
C PHE A 248 -4.84 -7.41 6.33
N TYR A 249 -3.56 -7.65 6.08
CA TYR A 249 -2.51 -6.65 6.21
C TYR A 249 -2.35 -5.90 4.88
N ALA A 250 -2.26 -4.58 4.98
CA ALA A 250 -2.01 -3.69 3.85
C ALA A 250 -0.82 -2.77 4.19
N ASP A 251 -0.12 -2.31 3.16
CA ASP A 251 0.89 -1.27 3.25
C ASP A 251 0.27 0.14 3.34
N ALA A 252 -0.93 0.27 3.90
CA ALA A 252 -1.70 1.51 3.95
C ALA A 252 -2.20 1.87 5.35
N GLU A 253 -2.06 3.15 5.72
CA GLU A 253 -2.49 3.71 7.01
C GLU A 253 -3.44 4.91 6.86
N ILE A 254 -3.45 5.52 5.67
CA ILE A 254 -4.20 6.74 5.38
C ILE A 254 -4.84 6.65 3.99
N SER A 255 -5.69 7.62 3.66
CA SER A 255 -6.36 7.69 2.35
C SER A 255 -5.39 7.61 1.18
N ALA A 256 -4.27 8.33 1.23
CA ALA A 256 -3.37 8.39 0.09
C ALA A 256 -2.83 7.00 -0.31
N ASN A 257 -2.23 6.25 0.62
CA ASN A 257 -1.76 4.90 0.30
C ASN A 257 -2.88 3.85 0.27
N GLY A 258 -3.96 4.04 1.04
CA GLY A 258 -5.14 3.18 1.03
C GLY A 258 -5.81 3.10 -0.34
N TRP A 259 -5.96 4.24 -1.02
CA TRP A 259 -6.54 4.29 -2.37
C TRP A 259 -5.71 3.53 -3.40
N ASN A 260 -4.39 3.58 -3.30
CA ASN A 260 -3.49 2.79 -4.16
C ASN A 260 -3.64 1.29 -3.87
N TRP A 261 -3.70 0.89 -2.61
CA TRP A 261 -3.86 -0.52 -2.24
C TRP A 261 -5.22 -1.10 -2.65
N VAL A 262 -6.34 -0.42 -2.36
CA VAL A 262 -7.69 -0.93 -2.67
C VAL A 262 -7.97 -1.04 -4.17
N THR A 263 -7.22 -0.33 -5.01
CA THR A 263 -7.40 -0.34 -6.46
C THR A 263 -6.34 -1.16 -7.18
N ALA A 264 -5.13 -1.33 -6.64
CA ALA A 264 -4.03 -1.96 -7.34
C ALA A 264 -3.20 -2.94 -6.50
N ALA A 265 -3.57 -3.16 -5.24
CA ALA A 265 -2.88 -4.03 -4.28
C ALA A 265 -1.41 -3.67 -4.01
N ASN A 266 -1.02 -2.40 -4.23
CA ASN A 266 0.32 -1.91 -3.97
C ASN A 266 0.28 -0.40 -3.72
N SER A 267 1.11 0.10 -2.80
CA SER A 267 1.49 1.50 -2.69
C SER A 267 2.95 1.67 -3.10
N ASN A 268 3.21 2.41 -4.18
CA ASN A 268 4.58 2.55 -4.70
C ASN A 268 5.40 3.54 -3.86
N SER A 269 6.74 3.47 -3.97
CA SER A 269 7.65 4.36 -3.23
C SER A 269 7.36 5.85 -3.43
N TYR A 270 6.81 6.25 -4.59
CA TYR A 270 6.43 7.65 -4.82
C TYR A 270 5.29 8.06 -3.89
N ALA A 271 4.17 7.32 -3.89
CA ALA A 271 3.03 7.63 -3.03
C ALA A 271 3.44 7.66 -1.56
N GLU A 272 4.26 6.70 -1.17
CA GLU A 272 4.74 6.55 0.20
C GLU A 272 5.62 7.69 0.70
N GLN A 273 6.45 8.25 -0.16
CA GLN A 273 7.35 9.34 0.22
C GLN A 273 6.67 10.73 0.08
N GLN A 274 5.63 10.85 -0.74
CA GLN A 274 4.96 12.13 -1.00
C GLN A 274 3.81 12.45 -0.05
N TRP A 275 3.03 11.45 0.36
CA TRP A 275 1.87 11.73 1.22
C TRP A 275 2.22 12.47 2.52
N PRO A 276 3.37 12.23 3.20
CA PRO A 276 3.68 12.96 4.43
C PRO A 276 3.85 14.45 4.17
N ALA A 277 4.37 14.85 3.01
CA ALA A 277 4.50 16.26 2.64
C ALA A 277 3.14 16.89 2.30
N ASN A 278 2.23 16.14 1.68
CA ASN A 278 0.86 16.57 1.43
C ASN A 278 0.08 16.78 2.75
N TYR A 279 0.11 15.76 3.61
CA TYR A 279 -0.64 15.70 4.88
C TYR A 279 -0.13 16.72 5.92
N SER A 280 1.13 17.12 5.82
CA SER A 280 1.72 18.18 6.65
C SER A 280 1.67 19.58 6.03
N SER A 281 0.94 19.77 4.92
CA SER A 281 0.86 21.06 4.19
C SER A 281 2.23 21.60 3.73
N ARG A 282 3.21 20.71 3.51
CA ARG A 282 4.56 21.02 3.00
C ARG A 282 4.65 20.92 1.48
N LYS A 283 3.58 21.33 0.78
CA LYS A 283 3.47 21.39 -0.69
C LYS A 283 3.66 20.04 -1.42
N GLY A 284 3.42 18.91 -0.75
CA GLY A 284 3.34 17.61 -1.43
C GLY A 284 2.05 17.49 -2.23
N GLU A 285 2.13 16.93 -3.43
CA GLU A 285 0.96 16.58 -4.23
C GLU A 285 0.25 15.36 -3.64
N TYR A 286 -1.05 15.23 -3.90
CA TYR A 286 -1.83 14.08 -3.44
C TYR A 286 -1.58 12.90 -4.40
N PRO A 287 -0.99 11.78 -3.95
CA PRO A 287 -0.43 10.77 -4.85
C PRO A 287 -1.41 9.63 -5.19
N SER A 288 -2.71 9.94 -5.27
CA SER A 288 -3.78 8.92 -5.33
C SER A 288 -4.96 9.41 -6.15
N GLU A 289 -5.97 8.54 -6.34
CA GLU A 289 -7.22 8.89 -7.02
C GLU A 289 -7.02 9.45 -8.44
N ASN A 290 -5.99 8.95 -9.13
CA ASN A 290 -5.60 9.38 -10.47
C ASN A 290 -5.28 10.88 -10.58
N ALA A 291 -4.82 11.51 -9.48
CA ALA A 291 -4.35 12.90 -9.47
C ALA A 291 -3.17 13.12 -10.43
N ASP A 292 -2.30 12.11 -10.56
CA ASP A 292 -1.29 12.03 -11.61
C ASP A 292 -1.29 10.60 -12.22
N PRO A 293 -1.64 10.41 -13.50
CA PRO A 293 -1.60 9.10 -14.15
C PRO A 293 -0.19 8.49 -14.27
N ALA A 294 0.87 9.29 -14.16
CA ALA A 294 2.25 8.82 -14.30
C ALA A 294 2.75 8.04 -13.08
N ILE A 295 2.05 8.14 -11.94
CA ILE A 295 2.44 7.53 -10.67
C ILE A 295 1.64 6.28 -10.33
N GLY A 296 0.96 5.67 -11.30
CA GLY A 296 0.20 4.45 -11.12
C GLY A 296 1.01 3.37 -10.36
N PRO A 297 0.40 2.64 -9.41
CA PRO A 297 1.09 1.77 -8.46
C PRO A 297 1.63 0.45 -9.05
N ASN A 298 1.81 0.33 -10.37
CA ASN A 298 2.28 -0.89 -11.02
C ASN A 298 3.30 -0.60 -12.14
N VAL A 299 3.89 -1.64 -12.74
CA VAL A 299 4.94 -1.52 -13.78
C VAL A 299 4.48 -0.65 -14.95
N ASP A 300 3.22 -0.83 -15.34
CA ASP A 300 2.54 0.02 -16.30
C ASP A 300 1.55 0.92 -15.54
N PRO A 301 1.88 2.20 -15.32
CA PRO A 301 1.01 3.15 -14.64
C PRO A 301 -0.39 3.25 -15.27
N ALA A 302 -0.49 3.13 -16.60
CA ALA A 302 -1.74 3.21 -17.34
C ALA A 302 -2.61 1.95 -17.21
N ASN A 303 -2.04 0.83 -16.75
CA ASN A 303 -2.71 -0.45 -16.54
C ASN A 303 -2.40 -1.00 -15.14
N SER A 304 -2.69 -0.19 -14.12
CA SER A 304 -2.33 -0.46 -12.73
C SER A 304 -3.51 -0.90 -11.87
N HIS A 305 -4.74 -0.49 -12.21
CA HIS A 305 -5.91 -0.69 -11.36
C HIS A 305 -6.70 -1.97 -11.68
N LEU A 306 -7.52 -2.41 -10.72
CA LEU A 306 -8.35 -3.61 -10.79
C LEU A 306 -9.28 -3.58 -12.01
N TRP A 307 -9.89 -2.44 -12.32
CA TRP A 307 -10.77 -2.31 -13.51
C TRP A 307 -10.01 -2.46 -14.82
N ASN A 308 -8.73 -2.08 -14.89
CA ASN A 308 -7.91 -2.37 -16.07
C ASN A 308 -7.73 -3.87 -16.23
N LYS A 309 -7.49 -4.61 -15.14
CA LYS A 309 -7.38 -6.08 -15.16
C LYS A 309 -8.70 -6.76 -15.52
N LEU A 310 -9.84 -6.21 -15.09
CA LEU A 310 -11.15 -6.70 -15.48
C LEU A 310 -11.39 -6.50 -16.99
N ALA A 311 -11.10 -5.30 -17.49
CA ALA A 311 -11.22 -4.99 -18.92
C ALA A 311 -10.31 -5.87 -19.79
N ASP A 312 -9.04 -6.04 -19.41
CA ASP A 312 -8.06 -6.88 -20.12
C ASP A 312 -8.47 -8.37 -20.21
N ASN A 313 -9.38 -8.82 -19.32
CA ASN A 313 -9.86 -10.20 -19.26
C ASN A 313 -11.34 -10.34 -19.66
N ASP A 314 -11.90 -9.33 -20.34
CA ASP A 314 -13.30 -9.31 -20.80
C ASP A 314 -14.33 -9.54 -19.67
N VAL A 315 -13.99 -9.15 -18.44
CA VAL A 315 -14.89 -9.21 -17.29
C VAL A 315 -15.70 -7.91 -17.22
N SER A 316 -17.02 -8.02 -17.32
CA SER A 316 -17.89 -6.85 -17.21
C SER A 316 -17.89 -6.27 -15.81
N PHE A 317 -17.88 -4.95 -15.72
CA PHE A 317 -17.98 -4.21 -14.47
C PHE A 317 -18.80 -2.92 -14.66
N ARG A 318 -19.29 -2.39 -13.55
CA ARG A 318 -20.01 -1.11 -13.50
C ARG A 318 -19.60 -0.36 -12.25
N ASN A 319 -19.37 0.94 -12.41
CA ASN A 319 -18.95 1.83 -11.35
C ASN A 319 -20.14 2.65 -10.81
N TYR A 320 -20.26 2.70 -9.49
CA TYR A 320 -21.28 3.42 -8.74
C TYR A 320 -20.60 4.38 -7.76
N GLY A 321 -20.16 5.55 -8.26
CA GLY A 321 -19.63 6.63 -7.42
C GLY A 321 -18.15 6.50 -7.00
N PHE A 322 -17.44 5.46 -7.45
CA PHE A 322 -16.01 5.30 -7.14
C PHE A 322 -15.16 6.22 -8.04
N TYR A 323 -14.21 6.97 -7.47
CA TYR A 323 -13.32 7.90 -8.20
C TYR A 323 -14.03 8.94 -9.06
N THR A 324 -15.29 9.24 -8.74
CA THR A 324 -16.04 10.25 -9.48
C THR A 324 -15.71 11.65 -8.97
N SER A 325 -15.38 12.55 -9.88
CA SER A 325 -15.29 13.97 -9.61
C SER A 325 -16.69 14.54 -9.40
N LEU A 326 -16.84 15.32 -8.33
CA LEU A 326 -18.08 16.04 -8.02
C LEU A 326 -17.93 17.52 -8.33
N ASN A 327 -18.96 18.10 -8.95
CA ASN A 327 -19.05 19.54 -9.08
C ASN A 327 -19.71 20.13 -7.81
N ALA A 328 -19.07 21.16 -7.25
CA ALA A 328 -19.48 21.81 -6.01
C ALA A 328 -20.90 22.40 -6.07
N THR A 329 -21.37 22.82 -7.25
CA THR A 329 -22.70 23.41 -7.43
C THR A 329 -23.75 22.40 -7.89
N SER A 330 -23.35 21.35 -8.60
CA SER A 330 -24.22 20.23 -9.00
C SER A 330 -23.43 18.92 -8.97
N PRO A 331 -23.79 17.95 -8.12
CA PRO A 331 -23.06 16.70 -7.96
C PRO A 331 -23.21 15.75 -9.16
N LEU A 332 -24.18 16.00 -10.04
CA LEU A 332 -24.48 15.20 -11.23
C LEU A 332 -24.34 16.02 -12.53
N PRO A 333 -24.00 15.37 -13.66
CA PRO A 333 -23.65 13.96 -13.80
C PRO A 333 -22.26 13.63 -13.24
N ALA A 334 -22.12 12.46 -12.63
CA ALA A 334 -20.86 11.97 -12.11
C ALA A 334 -19.91 11.57 -13.24
N THR A 335 -18.64 11.97 -13.16
CA THR A 335 -17.64 11.64 -14.18
C THR A 335 -16.34 11.17 -13.52
N THR A 336 -15.60 10.29 -14.18
CA THR A 336 -14.24 9.89 -13.76
C THR A 336 -13.23 10.32 -14.84
N SER A 337 -12.00 10.62 -14.43
CA SER A 337 -10.91 10.95 -15.35
C SER A 337 -10.25 9.71 -15.97
N ASP A 338 -10.36 8.55 -15.33
CA ASP A 338 -9.80 7.29 -15.84
C ASP A 338 -10.55 6.81 -17.09
N PRO A 339 -9.85 6.52 -18.21
CA PRO A 339 -10.46 6.22 -19.49
C PRO A 339 -11.15 4.85 -19.56
N VAL A 340 -10.80 3.92 -18.67
CA VAL A 340 -11.40 2.57 -18.61
C VAL A 340 -12.59 2.56 -17.64
N LEU A 341 -12.48 3.29 -16.53
CA LEU A 341 -13.55 3.40 -15.54
C LEU A 341 -14.69 4.31 -16.00
N SER A 342 -14.38 5.38 -16.76
CA SER A 342 -15.35 6.41 -17.16
C SER A 342 -16.53 5.85 -17.97
N PRO A 343 -16.33 5.04 -19.03
CA PRO A 343 -17.45 4.45 -19.78
C PRO A 343 -18.30 3.48 -18.96
N ALA A 344 -17.75 2.90 -17.89
CA ALA A 344 -18.44 1.97 -16.99
C ALA A 344 -19.14 2.68 -15.82
N THR A 345 -18.99 4.00 -15.69
CA THR A 345 -19.53 4.78 -14.57
C THR A 345 -20.98 5.15 -14.82
N ASN A 346 -21.83 4.92 -13.81
CA ASN A 346 -23.20 5.39 -13.83
C ASN A 346 -23.22 6.92 -13.61
N PRO A 347 -23.63 7.74 -14.60
CA PRO A 347 -23.62 9.20 -14.46
C PRO A 347 -24.62 9.70 -13.42
N ASP A 348 -25.62 8.89 -13.04
CA ASP A 348 -26.63 9.22 -12.03
C ASP A 348 -26.21 8.80 -10.61
N TYR A 349 -25.00 8.25 -10.45
CA TYR A 349 -24.43 7.84 -9.17
C TYR A 349 -23.19 8.69 -8.85
N PRO A 350 -23.34 9.80 -8.10
CA PRO A 350 -22.25 10.61 -7.61
C PRO A 350 -21.46 9.83 -6.57
N GLY A 351 -20.20 10.21 -6.42
CA GLY A 351 -19.36 9.78 -5.32
C GLY A 351 -19.80 10.38 -3.99
N TYR A 352 -18.92 10.21 -3.01
CA TYR A 352 -19.17 10.61 -1.62
C TYR A 352 -19.50 12.11 -1.51
N ASN A 353 -20.73 12.42 -1.10
CA ASN A 353 -21.19 13.78 -0.81
C ASN A 353 -22.19 13.77 0.36
N LEU A 354 -21.80 14.33 1.50
CA LEU A 354 -22.68 14.41 2.68
C LEU A 354 -23.93 15.28 2.46
N ASN A 355 -23.91 16.17 1.45
CA ASN A 355 -25.09 16.95 1.07
C ASN A 355 -26.05 16.18 0.14
N CYS A 356 -25.64 15.01 -0.35
CA CYS A 356 -26.46 14.10 -1.16
C CYS A 356 -26.50 12.68 -0.57
N PRO A 357 -27.08 12.52 0.63
CA PRO A 357 -27.13 11.22 1.28
C PRO A 357 -28.00 10.23 0.49
N ASP A 358 -27.52 8.99 0.39
CA ASP A 358 -28.27 7.88 -0.22
C ASP A 358 -29.48 7.45 0.61
N SER A 359 -29.40 7.58 1.93
CA SER A 359 -30.43 7.12 2.85
C SER A 359 -31.65 8.06 2.91
N SER A 360 -32.85 7.47 3.01
CA SER A 360 -34.08 8.20 3.27
C SER A 360 -34.08 8.69 4.72
N GLY A 361 -34.50 9.94 4.96
CA GLY A 361 -34.60 10.52 6.31
C GLY A 361 -33.28 10.91 6.99
N THR A 362 -32.12 10.79 6.32
CA THR A 362 -30.84 11.31 6.83
C THR A 362 -30.55 12.70 6.24
N TRP A 363 -30.28 13.67 7.12
CA TRP A 363 -29.79 15.03 6.82
C TRP A 363 -30.59 15.79 5.75
N GLU A 364 -31.69 16.41 6.16
CA GLU A 364 -32.42 17.37 5.33
C GLU A 364 -31.96 18.81 5.60
N PRO A 365 -31.91 19.69 4.57
CA PRO A 365 -32.28 19.44 3.17
C PRO A 365 -31.12 18.91 2.32
N ARG A 366 -31.43 18.03 1.36
CA ARG A 366 -30.48 17.60 0.32
C ARG A 366 -30.11 18.78 -0.59
N GLN A 367 -28.86 18.82 -1.05
CA GLN A 367 -28.44 19.78 -2.07
C GLN A 367 -29.28 19.62 -3.35
N GLU A 368 -29.53 20.73 -4.05
CA GLU A 368 -30.17 20.69 -5.36
C GLU A 368 -29.33 19.88 -6.35
N GLY A 369 -29.96 19.04 -7.17
CA GLY A 369 -29.26 18.24 -8.18
C GLY A 369 -28.68 16.89 -7.72
N CYS A 370 -28.97 16.42 -6.50
CA CYS A 370 -28.55 15.07 -6.04
C CYS A 370 -29.20 13.89 -6.81
N GLY A 371 -30.16 14.15 -7.70
CA GLY A 371 -30.98 13.14 -8.36
C GLY A 371 -32.09 12.58 -7.46
N PRO A 372 -32.86 11.59 -7.94
CA PRO A 372 -33.89 10.93 -7.14
C PRO A 372 -33.29 10.18 -5.94
N GLY A 373 -34.08 9.98 -4.89
CA GLY A 373 -33.67 9.12 -3.77
C GLY A 373 -33.38 7.69 -4.23
N ARG A 374 -32.33 7.08 -3.67
CA ARG A 374 -31.74 5.82 -4.17
C ARG A 374 -32.10 4.58 -3.35
N ILE A 375 -32.92 4.74 -2.32
CA ILE A 375 -33.53 3.62 -1.61
C ILE A 375 -34.89 3.37 -2.25
N ASP A 376 -35.08 2.18 -2.82
CA ASP A 376 -36.42 1.65 -3.11
C ASP A 376 -37.18 1.56 -1.77
N THR A 377 -38.22 2.36 -1.63
CA THR A 377 -39.16 2.32 -0.50
C THR A 377 -40.02 1.07 -0.52
#